data_AF-A0A2A4AP25-F1
#
_entry.id   AF-A0A2A4AP25-F1
#
_cell.length_a   1.000
_cell.length_b   1.000
_cell.length_c   1.000
_cell.angle_alpha   90.00
_cell.angle_beta   90.00
_cell.angle_gamma   90.00
#
_symmetry.space_group_name_H-M   'P 1'
#
loop_
_entity.id
_entity.type
_entity.pdbx_description
1 polymer ?
#
loop_
_entity_poly.entity_id
_entity_poly.type
_entity_poly.pdbx_seq_one_letter_code
_entity_poly.pdbx_strand_id
1 'polypeptide(L)'
;MPIGKGEKAKANDFGAFRILGGGFLHMKHAPSIAPTQSVRLTVRFNIGEFRKEADVCLPLNVSIGEALGELLLLADAPIFTVPLQASTAGGKTIALSTALERTPLHDGSLLLIEQVTDKPAPIVRDAAEALAHDAADAKPARTATLWASCGLLGASCIIAALAGLAAAAAACALGAFALALWTRSTLITSLFILAASAAGWLFVAPAQDEMPWGIWAACAGALLALCACHMARLGGTRLAMLTISAAILFAVGAAGSYLPGAQSAGLAGPTAPEVVPAAGAACLLLAMVFVLANAASLSTHLAGLKVPQLPTAGQSLNVSDSVQSDVDARAQRAGLAYEGICIGAAIAGIPSLMVVAGMPLSRSDAVAALFAQLLCLALAGATVLHSVRHARVVSSWALSTCALAAGTAAVVLVGRGWQELAHPAPWSLWVMSVLGFIIVAAMASTPLWSHKIAAAEPTTIAWYERAETIAVAACLPLAAHVAGLFFLIRGLG
;
A
#
# COMPACT_ATOMS: atom_id res chain seq x y z
N MET A 1 -5.24 -56.37 28.01
CA MET A 1 -5.97 -57.25 28.94
C MET A 1 -5.54 -56.86 30.35
N PRO A 2 -6.39 -56.58 31.36
CA PRO A 2 -7.85 -56.27 31.41
C PRO A 2 -8.11 -54.79 31.81
N ILE A 3 -9.24 -54.12 31.50
CA ILE A 3 -10.65 -54.18 32.00
C ILE A 3 -10.87 -53.51 33.38
N GLY A 4 -11.84 -52.59 33.42
CA GLY A 4 -12.60 -52.19 34.63
C GLY A 4 -13.22 -50.79 34.50
N LYS A 5 -14.25 -50.56 33.66
CA LYS A 5 -15.69 -50.50 34.01
C LYS A 5 -16.01 -50.18 35.49
N GLY A 6 -16.77 -49.10 35.70
CA GLY A 6 -17.34 -48.70 36.99
C GLY A 6 -18.43 -47.62 36.83
N GLU A 7 -19.57 -48.06 36.34
CA GLU A 7 -20.88 -47.39 36.29
C GLU A 7 -21.41 -47.09 37.72
N LYS A 8 -22.04 -45.93 37.96
CA LYS A 8 -23.42 -45.81 38.51
C LYS A 8 -23.85 -44.39 38.85
N ALA A 9 -25.16 -44.22 38.66
CA ALA A 9 -25.97 -43.03 38.72
C ALA A 9 -26.65 -42.80 40.08
N LYS A 10 -27.50 -41.75 40.09
CA LYS A 10 -28.53 -41.32 41.06
C LYS A 10 -28.04 -40.52 42.26
N ALA A 11 -28.84 -39.65 42.87
CA ALA A 11 -29.98 -38.80 42.52
C ALA A 11 -30.46 -38.23 43.88
N ASN A 12 -31.04 -37.03 43.81
CA ASN A 12 -32.08 -36.50 44.70
C ASN A 12 -31.73 -35.90 46.07
N ASP A 13 -32.53 -34.87 46.35
CA ASP A 13 -32.97 -34.31 47.63
C ASP A 13 -32.29 -33.01 48.08
N PHE A 14 -32.97 -31.98 48.61
CA PHE A 14 -34.37 -31.68 48.93
C PHE A 14 -34.43 -30.16 49.13
N GLY A 15 -35.60 -29.54 48.96
CA GLY A 15 -35.80 -28.13 49.27
C GLY A 15 -37.28 -27.74 49.35
N ALA A 16 -37.99 -28.29 50.33
CA ALA A 16 -39.36 -27.94 50.66
C ALA A 16 -39.45 -26.68 51.52
N PHE A 17 -40.40 -25.78 51.24
CA PHE A 17 -41.02 -24.90 52.26
C PHE A 17 -42.50 -24.63 51.92
N ARG A 18 -43.28 -24.38 52.97
CA ARG A 18 -44.64 -24.87 53.19
C ARG A 18 -45.66 -23.71 53.37
N ILE A 19 -46.80 -23.81 52.65
CA ILE A 19 -48.23 -23.49 52.98
C ILE A 19 -48.64 -22.07 53.44
N LEU A 20 -49.68 -21.53 52.75
CA LEU A 20 -51.00 -20.99 53.22
C LEU A 20 -51.60 -20.22 52.01
N GLY A 21 -52.86 -20.27 51.55
CA GLY A 21 -54.10 -20.98 51.84
C GLY A 21 -55.24 -20.33 51.00
N GLY A 22 -56.17 -21.11 50.45
CA GLY A 22 -57.55 -20.70 50.11
C GLY A 22 -57.85 -20.05 48.74
N GLY A 23 -58.82 -20.63 48.00
CA GLY A 23 -59.64 -19.92 47.01
C GLY A 23 -59.74 -20.58 45.62
N PHE A 24 -60.79 -21.37 45.42
CA PHE A 24 -61.24 -21.92 44.13
C PHE A 24 -61.44 -20.82 43.06
N LEU A 25 -60.89 -21.01 41.86
CA LEU A 25 -61.48 -20.56 40.59
C LEU A 25 -60.84 -21.30 39.41
N HIS A 26 -61.66 -22.09 38.72
CA HIS A 26 -61.34 -22.75 37.46
C HIS A 26 -61.06 -21.70 36.38
N MET A 27 -59.84 -21.65 35.83
CA MET A 27 -59.59 -21.05 34.52
C MET A 27 -58.68 -21.93 33.66
N LYS A 28 -59.05 -21.91 32.37
CA LYS A 28 -58.63 -22.72 31.23
C LYS A 28 -57.12 -22.95 31.09
N HIS A 29 -56.79 -24.10 30.50
CA HIS A 29 -55.46 -24.51 30.02
C HIS A 29 -54.59 -23.32 29.55
N ALA A 30 -53.50 -23.06 30.27
CA ALA A 30 -52.33 -22.42 29.68
C ALA A 30 -51.52 -23.51 28.96
N PRO A 31 -51.24 -23.39 27.64
CA PRO A 31 -50.27 -24.27 27.02
C PRO A 31 -48.89 -23.97 27.62
N SER A 32 -48.18 -25.02 28.03
CA SER A 32 -46.80 -24.93 28.49
C SER A 32 -45.93 -24.26 27.43
N ILE A 33 -45.33 -23.12 27.75
CA ILE A 33 -44.36 -22.45 26.90
C ILE A 33 -43.08 -23.31 26.93
N ALA A 34 -42.90 -24.16 25.93
CA ALA A 34 -41.59 -24.68 25.58
C ALA A 34 -40.68 -23.49 25.23
N PRO A 35 -39.38 -23.52 25.54
CA PRO A 35 -38.46 -22.45 25.15
C PRO A 35 -38.46 -22.35 23.61
N THR A 36 -39.15 -21.35 23.08
CA THR A 36 -39.15 -21.03 21.65
C THR A 36 -37.75 -20.56 21.29
N GLN A 37 -36.93 -21.45 20.75
CA GLN A 37 -35.64 -21.11 20.20
C GLN A 37 -35.85 -20.06 19.07
N SER A 38 -35.19 -18.93 19.21
CA SER A 38 -35.25 -17.79 18.29
C SER A 38 -33.89 -17.54 17.68
N VAL A 39 -33.84 -16.98 16.47
CA VAL A 39 -32.61 -16.59 15.80
C VAL A 39 -32.58 -15.09 15.55
N ARG A 40 -31.45 -14.44 15.87
CA ARG A 40 -31.16 -13.04 15.55
C ARG A 40 -30.57 -12.95 14.16
N LEU A 41 -31.24 -12.21 13.30
CA LEU A 41 -30.86 -12.03 11.90
C LEU A 41 -30.77 -10.55 11.58
N THR A 42 -29.83 -10.19 10.71
CA THR A 42 -29.82 -8.88 10.06
C THR A 42 -30.47 -9.04 8.69
N VAL A 43 -31.63 -8.42 8.51
CA VAL A 43 -32.38 -8.46 7.25
C VAL A 43 -32.04 -7.22 6.44
N ARG A 44 -31.53 -7.41 5.23
CA ARG A 44 -31.23 -6.34 4.28
C ARG A 44 -32.20 -6.38 3.10
N PHE A 45 -32.90 -5.29 2.87
CA PHE A 45 -33.78 -5.10 1.73
C PHE A 45 -33.04 -4.39 0.61
N ASN A 46 -33.01 -5.01 -0.56
CA ASN A 46 -32.41 -4.49 -1.77
C ASN A 46 -33.43 -4.63 -2.93
N ILE A 47 -34.40 -3.71 -2.97
CA ILE A 47 -35.53 -3.79 -3.90
C ILE A 47 -35.60 -2.47 -4.68
N GLY A 48 -35.21 -2.48 -5.96
CA GLY A 48 -35.10 -1.26 -6.76
C GLY A 48 -34.13 -0.25 -6.12
N GLU A 49 -34.61 0.96 -5.83
CA GLU A 49 -33.85 2.00 -5.10
C GLU A 49 -33.99 1.88 -3.56
N PHE A 50 -34.88 1.04 -3.05
CA PHE A 50 -35.06 0.85 -1.61
C PHE A 50 -33.90 0.02 -1.03
N ARG A 51 -33.17 0.63 -0.09
CA ARG A 51 -32.08 0.01 0.68
C ARG A 51 -32.32 0.28 2.16
N LYS A 52 -32.63 -0.74 2.93
CA LYS A 52 -32.75 -0.67 4.40
C LYS A 52 -32.29 -1.95 5.05
N GLU A 53 -31.82 -1.81 6.29
CA GLU A 53 -31.37 -2.91 7.14
C GLU A 53 -32.16 -2.90 8.44
N ALA A 54 -32.54 -4.08 8.94
CA ALA A 54 -33.22 -4.24 10.21
C ALA A 54 -32.69 -5.47 10.94
N ASP A 55 -32.34 -5.30 12.22
CA ASP A 55 -31.97 -6.40 13.09
C ASP A 55 -33.23 -6.94 13.78
N VAL A 56 -33.51 -8.22 13.58
CA VAL A 56 -34.74 -8.87 14.03
C VAL A 56 -34.45 -10.18 14.72
N CYS A 57 -35.31 -10.53 15.67
CA CYS A 57 -35.28 -11.82 16.34
C CYS A 57 -36.52 -12.59 15.91
N LEU A 58 -36.34 -13.65 15.12
CA LEU A 58 -37.43 -14.45 14.57
C LEU A 58 -37.49 -15.83 15.25
N PRO A 59 -38.69 -16.35 15.56
CA PRO A 59 -38.83 -17.72 16.05
C PRO A 59 -38.40 -18.74 14.99
N LEU A 60 -37.71 -19.81 15.39
CA LEU A 60 -37.22 -20.84 14.45
C LEU A 60 -38.32 -21.57 13.68
N ASN A 61 -39.52 -21.65 14.23
CA ASN A 61 -40.66 -22.35 13.63
C ASN A 61 -41.43 -21.51 12.59
N VAL A 62 -41.08 -20.24 12.42
CA VAL A 62 -41.72 -19.33 11.45
C VAL A 62 -40.96 -19.39 10.13
N SER A 63 -41.69 -19.30 9.02
CA SER A 63 -41.12 -19.17 7.67
C SER A 63 -40.86 -17.71 7.31
N ILE A 64 -39.91 -17.47 6.41
CA ILE A 64 -39.57 -16.09 5.99
C ILE A 64 -40.80 -15.40 5.36
N GLY A 65 -41.63 -16.14 4.62
CA GLY A 65 -42.84 -15.62 3.98
C GLY A 65 -43.92 -15.19 4.97
N GLU A 66 -44.06 -15.88 6.10
CA GLU A 66 -44.97 -15.48 7.18
C GLU A 66 -44.47 -14.21 7.88
N ALA A 67 -43.17 -14.13 8.14
CA ALA A 67 -42.57 -12.95 8.75
C ALA A 67 -42.43 -11.76 7.78
N LEU A 68 -42.44 -11.98 6.46
CA LEU A 68 -42.11 -10.99 5.45
C LEU A 68 -42.96 -9.71 5.56
N GLY A 69 -44.27 -9.84 5.80
CA GLY A 69 -45.15 -8.70 5.97
C GLY A 69 -44.77 -7.83 7.18
N GLU A 70 -44.45 -8.46 8.31
CA GLU A 70 -43.99 -7.77 9.52
C GLU A 70 -42.59 -7.17 9.32
N LEU A 71 -41.69 -7.86 8.62
CA LEU A 71 -40.35 -7.36 8.32
C LEU A 71 -40.40 -6.13 7.39
N LEU A 72 -41.28 -6.15 6.38
CA LEU A 72 -41.50 -5.01 5.49
C LEU A 72 -42.11 -3.83 6.24
N LEU A 73 -43.06 -4.09 7.15
CA LEU A 73 -43.64 -3.05 7.99
C LEU A 73 -42.62 -2.46 8.97
N LEU A 74 -41.79 -3.30 9.59
CA LEU A 74 -40.72 -2.88 10.49
C LEU A 74 -39.68 -2.01 9.78
N ALA A 75 -39.39 -2.30 8.51
CA ALA A 75 -38.48 -1.51 7.70
C ALA A 75 -39.15 -0.26 7.08
N ASP A 76 -40.42 0.05 7.36
CA ASP A 76 -41.23 1.05 6.65
C ASP A 76 -41.07 0.94 5.13
N ALA A 77 -41.18 -0.28 4.61
CA ALA A 77 -41.00 -0.55 3.20
C ALA A 77 -42.26 -0.16 2.40
N PRO A 78 -42.12 0.43 1.20
CA PRO A 78 -43.26 0.71 0.34
C PRO A 78 -43.91 -0.59 -0.15
N ILE A 79 -45.16 -0.50 -0.60
CA ILE A 79 -45.87 -1.65 -1.17
C ILE A 79 -45.19 -2.04 -2.48
N PHE A 80 -44.56 -3.21 -2.50
CA PHE A 80 -43.94 -3.77 -3.70
C PHE A 80 -44.93 -4.66 -4.45
N THR A 81 -45.07 -4.42 -5.76
CA THR A 81 -45.86 -5.28 -6.66
C THR A 81 -45.02 -6.35 -7.36
N VAL A 82 -43.70 -6.33 -7.12
CA VAL A 82 -42.73 -7.24 -7.74
C VAL A 82 -42.46 -8.45 -6.84
N PRO A 83 -42.24 -9.64 -7.42
CA PRO A 83 -41.93 -10.83 -6.63
C PRO A 83 -40.59 -10.68 -5.91
N LEU A 84 -40.56 -11.09 -4.64
CA LEU A 84 -39.40 -11.00 -3.77
C LEU A 84 -38.73 -12.36 -3.58
N GLN A 85 -37.41 -12.35 -3.43
CA GLN A 85 -36.59 -13.52 -3.16
C GLN A 85 -35.75 -13.30 -1.91
N ALA A 86 -35.75 -14.30 -1.02
CA ALA A 86 -34.84 -14.37 0.11
C ALA A 86 -33.56 -15.10 -0.30
N SER A 87 -32.41 -14.61 0.15
CA SER A 87 -31.10 -15.24 -0.08
C SER A 87 -30.14 -15.01 1.10
N THR A 88 -29.16 -15.89 1.23
CA THR A 88 -28.05 -15.73 2.18
C THR A 88 -27.02 -14.71 1.67
N ALA A 89 -26.11 -14.25 2.54
CA ALA A 89 -24.96 -13.44 2.12
C ALA A 89 -24.11 -14.09 1.00
N GLY A 90 -24.06 -15.43 0.95
CA GLY A 90 -23.37 -16.17 -0.10
C GLY A 90 -24.16 -16.32 -1.41
N GLY A 91 -25.32 -15.66 -1.54
CA GLY A 91 -26.16 -15.71 -2.74
C GLY A 91 -27.01 -16.97 -2.90
N LYS A 92 -26.99 -17.89 -1.92
CA LYS A 92 -27.88 -19.07 -1.94
C LYS A 92 -29.31 -18.64 -1.66
N THR A 93 -30.22 -18.98 -2.58
CA THR A 93 -31.64 -18.66 -2.49
C THR A 93 -32.32 -19.51 -1.41
N ILE A 94 -33.23 -18.88 -0.67
CA ILE A 94 -34.01 -19.50 0.40
C ILE A 94 -35.49 -19.43 0.01
N ALA A 95 -36.17 -20.56 0.04
CA ALA A 95 -37.60 -20.60 -0.21
C ALA A 95 -38.36 -19.92 0.93
N LEU A 96 -39.22 -18.95 0.59
CA LEU A 96 -39.98 -18.16 1.58
C LEU A 96 -40.91 -19.02 2.45
N SER A 97 -41.37 -20.17 1.95
CA SER A 97 -42.25 -21.09 2.68
C SER A 97 -41.52 -22.03 3.65
N THR A 98 -40.18 -22.04 3.66
CA THR A 98 -39.41 -22.95 4.52
C THR A 98 -39.23 -22.32 5.90
N ALA A 99 -39.53 -23.09 6.95
CA ALA A 99 -39.29 -22.68 8.33
C ALA A 99 -37.80 -22.43 8.60
N LEU A 100 -37.49 -21.42 9.41
CA LEU A 100 -36.12 -20.98 9.70
C LEU A 100 -35.22 -22.11 10.24
N GLU A 101 -35.76 -23.04 11.03
CA GLU A 101 -35.06 -24.24 11.52
C GLU A 101 -34.47 -25.14 10.42
N ARG A 102 -35.03 -25.09 9.21
CA ARG A 102 -34.60 -25.90 8.05
C ARG A 102 -33.80 -25.09 7.04
N THR A 103 -33.46 -23.85 7.37
CA THR A 103 -32.61 -22.97 6.56
C THR A 103 -31.18 -22.95 7.11
N PRO A 104 -30.17 -22.57 6.31
CA PRO A 104 -28.78 -22.44 6.78
C PRO A 104 -28.54 -21.16 7.60
N LEU A 105 -29.59 -20.53 8.12
CA LEU A 105 -29.50 -19.28 8.87
C LEU A 105 -29.26 -19.57 10.36
N HIS A 106 -28.25 -18.90 10.92
CA HIS A 106 -27.86 -18.98 12.33
C HIS A 106 -27.83 -17.58 12.96
N ASP A 107 -27.66 -17.49 14.29
CA ASP A 107 -27.52 -16.20 14.98
C ASP A 107 -26.42 -15.34 14.34
N GLY A 108 -26.76 -14.10 14.02
CA GLY A 108 -25.87 -13.15 13.33
C GLY A 108 -25.81 -13.33 11.82
N SER A 109 -26.62 -14.22 11.22
CA SER A 109 -26.66 -14.39 9.77
C SER A 109 -27.37 -13.23 9.09
N LEU A 110 -26.91 -12.93 7.87
CA LEU A 110 -27.50 -11.92 7.01
C LEU A 110 -28.53 -12.54 6.07
N LEU A 111 -29.76 -12.04 6.13
CA LEU A 111 -30.83 -12.37 5.20
C LEU A 111 -31.00 -11.24 4.20
N LEU A 112 -30.79 -11.52 2.92
CA LEU A 112 -30.94 -10.54 1.85
C LEU A 112 -32.27 -10.77 1.12
N ILE A 113 -33.13 -9.76 1.11
CA ILE A 113 -34.41 -9.75 0.41
C ILE A 113 -34.27 -8.85 -0.82
N GLU A 114 -34.28 -9.48 -2.00
CA GLU A 114 -34.13 -8.79 -3.28
C GLU A 114 -35.35 -9.00 -4.18
N GLN A 115 -35.50 -8.15 -5.19
CA GLN A 115 -36.42 -8.42 -6.28
C GLN A 115 -35.95 -9.65 -7.06
N VAL A 116 -36.88 -10.57 -7.37
CA VAL A 116 -36.62 -11.68 -8.31
C VAL A 116 -36.25 -11.04 -9.66
N THR A 117 -34.99 -11.20 -10.01
CA THR A 117 -34.46 -10.83 -11.32
C THR A 117 -34.00 -12.13 -11.96
N ASP A 118 -34.26 -12.30 -13.26
CA ASP A 118 -33.63 -13.36 -14.04
C ASP A 118 -32.13 -13.07 -14.11
N LYS A 119 -31.41 -13.47 -13.06
CA LYS A 119 -29.96 -13.49 -13.09
C LYS A 119 -29.58 -14.60 -14.08
N PRO A 120 -28.75 -14.32 -15.09
CA PRO A 120 -28.30 -15.35 -16.01
C PRO A 120 -27.73 -16.51 -15.18
N ALA A 121 -28.16 -17.74 -15.48
CA ALA A 121 -27.76 -18.90 -14.70
C ALA A 121 -26.23 -18.92 -14.60
N PRO A 122 -25.65 -19.14 -13.40
CA PRO A 122 -24.21 -19.22 -13.27
C PRO A 122 -23.71 -20.35 -14.17
N ILE A 123 -23.03 -19.98 -15.26
CA ILE A 123 -22.44 -20.94 -16.18
C ILE A 123 -21.21 -21.49 -15.45
N VAL A 124 -21.34 -22.72 -14.95
CA VAL A 124 -20.19 -23.47 -14.42
C VAL A 124 -19.29 -23.77 -15.60
N ARG A 125 -18.23 -22.99 -15.75
CA ARG A 125 -17.19 -23.18 -16.77
C ARG A 125 -16.13 -24.10 -16.22
N ASP A 126 -15.65 -25.04 -17.03
CA ASP A 126 -14.41 -25.75 -16.71
C ASP A 126 -13.23 -24.75 -16.66
N ALA A 127 -12.14 -25.09 -15.97
CA ALA A 127 -10.97 -24.22 -15.81
C ALA A 127 -10.43 -23.71 -17.17
N ALA A 128 -10.46 -24.57 -18.19
CA ALA A 128 -10.08 -24.21 -19.55
C ALA A 128 -11.06 -23.21 -20.19
N GLU A 129 -12.36 -23.41 -20.03
CA GLU A 129 -13.39 -22.51 -20.54
C GLU A 129 -13.43 -21.17 -19.79
N ALA A 130 -13.16 -21.19 -18.48
CA ALA A 130 -13.04 -19.99 -17.67
C ALA A 130 -11.84 -19.15 -18.10
N LEU A 131 -10.68 -19.78 -18.32
CA LEU A 131 -9.49 -19.11 -18.83
C LEU A 131 -9.71 -18.57 -20.26
N ALA A 132 -10.33 -19.35 -21.13
CA ALA A 132 -10.63 -18.92 -22.50
C ALA A 132 -11.66 -17.78 -22.52
N HIS A 133 -12.65 -17.79 -21.63
CA HIS A 133 -13.62 -16.71 -21.50
C HIS A 133 -12.99 -15.42 -20.99
N ASP A 134 -12.13 -15.51 -19.96
CA ASP A 134 -11.38 -14.35 -19.45
C ASP A 134 -10.40 -13.80 -20.51
N ALA A 135 -9.76 -14.69 -21.28
CA ALA A 135 -8.88 -14.31 -22.38
C ALA A 135 -9.64 -13.71 -23.58
N ALA A 136 -10.90 -14.09 -23.83
CA ALA A 136 -11.71 -13.52 -24.90
C ALA A 136 -12.01 -12.02 -24.67
N ASP A 137 -12.09 -11.59 -23.41
CA ASP A 137 -12.22 -10.18 -23.03
C ASP A 137 -10.88 -9.41 -23.06
N ALA A 138 -9.75 -10.12 -23.08
CA ALA A 138 -8.42 -9.53 -23.16
C ALA A 138 -8.16 -8.95 -24.56
N LYS A 139 -8.41 -7.66 -24.73
CA LYS A 139 -8.14 -6.95 -25.99
C LYS A 139 -6.62 -6.92 -26.27
N PRO A 140 -6.13 -7.49 -27.39
CA PRO A 140 -4.70 -7.50 -27.74
C PRO A 140 -4.13 -6.11 -28.08
N ALA A 141 -4.94 -5.05 -28.06
CA ALA A 141 -4.53 -3.66 -28.34
C ALA A 141 -3.33 -3.17 -27.50
N ARG A 142 -3.07 -3.78 -26.34
CA ARG A 142 -1.88 -3.45 -25.52
C ARG A 142 -0.56 -3.86 -26.19
N THR A 143 -0.53 -4.91 -27.01
CA THR A 143 0.71 -5.34 -27.70
C THR A 143 1.13 -4.34 -28.78
N ALA A 144 0.18 -3.70 -29.46
CA ALA A 144 0.46 -2.65 -30.43
C ALA A 144 1.17 -1.44 -29.78
N THR A 145 0.77 -1.05 -28.57
CA THR A 145 1.44 0.05 -27.85
C THR A 145 2.87 -0.28 -27.43
N LEU A 146 3.16 -1.56 -27.13
CA LEU A 146 4.51 -2.03 -26.86
C LEU A 146 5.37 -1.98 -28.13
N TRP A 147 4.88 -2.52 -29.25
CA TRP A 147 5.60 -2.45 -30.52
C TRP A 147 5.86 -1.02 -30.98
N ALA A 148 4.89 -0.11 -30.79
CA ALA A 148 5.07 1.30 -31.09
C ALA A 148 6.15 1.95 -30.21
N SER A 149 6.22 1.59 -28.91
CA SER A 149 7.32 2.04 -28.05
C SER A 149 8.69 1.51 -28.49
N CYS A 150 8.77 0.24 -28.91
CA CYS A 150 9.99 -0.33 -29.47
C CYS A 150 10.41 0.36 -30.78
N GLY A 151 9.46 0.64 -31.68
CA GLY A 151 9.72 1.36 -32.92
C GLY A 151 10.24 2.78 -32.67
N LEU A 152 9.69 3.47 -31.67
CA LEU A 152 10.15 4.80 -31.28
C LEU A 152 11.57 4.78 -30.69
N LEU A 153 11.88 3.80 -29.84
CA LEU A 153 13.23 3.60 -29.32
C LEU A 153 14.21 3.24 -30.45
N GLY A 154 13.82 2.38 -31.39
CA GLY A 154 14.63 2.04 -32.57
C GLY A 154 14.93 3.25 -33.45
N ALA A 155 13.91 4.08 -33.75
CA ALA A 155 14.10 5.34 -34.46
C ALA A 155 15.03 6.30 -33.69
N SER A 156 14.89 6.37 -32.37
CA SER A 156 15.75 7.18 -31.51
C SER A 156 17.20 6.71 -31.53
N CYS A 157 17.47 5.40 -31.60
CA CYS A 157 18.82 4.87 -31.78
C CYS A 157 19.46 5.33 -33.10
N ILE A 158 18.68 5.37 -34.19
CA ILE A 158 19.17 5.87 -35.49
C ILE A 158 19.51 7.36 -35.38
N ILE A 159 18.65 8.16 -34.75
CA ILE A 159 18.92 9.59 -34.51
C ILE A 159 20.14 9.76 -33.59
N ALA A 160 20.32 8.90 -32.59
CA ALA A 160 21.47 8.97 -31.69
C ALA A 160 22.78 8.79 -32.45
N ALA A 161 22.81 7.88 -33.43
CA ALA A 161 23.98 7.65 -34.28
C ALA A 161 24.27 8.84 -35.22
N LEU A 162 23.25 9.58 -35.65
CA LEU A 162 23.37 10.65 -36.64
C LEU A 162 23.57 12.05 -36.02
N ALA A 163 22.93 12.33 -34.88
CA ALA A 163 22.80 13.66 -34.29
C ALA A 163 23.10 13.69 -32.78
N GLY A 164 23.51 12.55 -32.19
CA GLY A 164 23.85 12.43 -30.77
C GLY A 164 22.67 12.09 -29.85
N LEU A 165 23.00 11.71 -28.62
CA LEU A 165 22.05 11.18 -27.63
C LEU A 165 21.00 12.22 -27.20
N ALA A 166 21.37 13.50 -27.07
CA ALA A 166 20.44 14.56 -26.68
C ALA A 166 19.33 14.76 -27.73
N ALA A 167 19.70 14.80 -29.02
CA ALA A 167 18.75 14.91 -30.13
C ALA A 167 17.83 13.68 -30.20
N ALA A 168 18.38 12.49 -29.95
CA ALA A 168 17.60 11.26 -29.89
C ALA A 168 16.56 11.25 -28.77
N ALA A 169 16.94 11.67 -27.55
CA ALA A 169 16.02 11.74 -26.42
C ALA A 169 14.90 12.77 -26.65
N ALA A 170 15.23 13.93 -27.22
CA ALA A 170 14.25 14.95 -27.59
C ALA A 170 13.27 14.44 -28.67
N ALA A 171 13.76 13.79 -29.71
CA ALA A 171 12.94 13.19 -30.76
C ALA A 171 12.03 12.07 -30.20
N CYS A 172 12.56 11.23 -29.30
CA CYS A 172 11.79 10.22 -28.58
C CYS A 172 10.67 10.86 -27.77
N ALA A 173 10.95 11.93 -27.03
CA ALA A 173 9.93 12.64 -26.24
C ALA A 173 8.81 13.19 -27.14
N LEU A 174 9.14 13.88 -28.23
CA LEU A 174 8.16 14.43 -29.16
C LEU A 174 7.32 13.33 -29.84
N GLY A 175 7.96 12.26 -30.30
CA GLY A 175 7.26 11.11 -30.90
C GLY A 175 6.36 10.38 -29.89
N ALA A 176 6.83 10.20 -28.66
CA ALA A 176 6.05 9.61 -27.58
C ALA A 176 4.84 10.49 -27.23
N PHE A 177 5.00 11.81 -27.19
CA PHE A 177 3.88 12.73 -26.93
C PHE A 177 2.83 12.68 -28.04
N ALA A 178 3.24 12.73 -29.30
CA ALA A 178 2.33 12.61 -30.44
C ALA A 178 1.57 11.26 -30.42
N LEU A 179 2.28 10.17 -30.13
CA LEU A 179 1.67 8.85 -30.03
C LEU A 179 0.78 8.71 -28.79
N ALA A 180 1.10 9.38 -27.67
CA ALA A 180 0.25 9.43 -26.49
C ALA A 180 -1.06 10.20 -26.77
N LEU A 181 -1.00 11.29 -27.53
CA LEU A 181 -2.20 12.02 -27.97
C LEU A 181 -3.12 11.15 -28.82
N TRP A 182 -2.54 10.36 -29.73
CA TRP A 182 -3.29 9.48 -30.62
C TRP A 182 -3.86 8.25 -29.88
N THR A 183 -3.01 7.52 -29.15
CA THR A 183 -3.38 6.24 -28.54
C THR A 183 -4.04 6.36 -27.17
N ARG A 184 -3.89 7.51 -26.49
CA ARG A 184 -4.29 7.74 -25.09
C ARG A 184 -3.71 6.69 -24.12
N SER A 185 -2.61 6.03 -24.49
CA SER A 185 -2.00 4.97 -23.70
C SER A 185 -1.20 5.53 -22.53
N THR A 186 -1.42 4.99 -21.33
CA THR A 186 -0.65 5.35 -20.13
C THR A 186 0.82 4.96 -20.23
N LEU A 187 1.14 3.87 -20.95
CA LEU A 187 2.52 3.41 -21.15
C LEU A 187 3.31 4.41 -21.99
N ILE A 188 2.73 4.85 -23.10
CA ILE A 188 3.37 5.82 -23.99
C ILE A 188 3.47 7.20 -23.31
N THR A 189 2.48 7.55 -22.48
CA THR A 189 2.53 8.76 -21.63
C THR A 189 3.70 8.70 -20.64
N SER A 190 3.96 7.55 -19.99
CA SER A 190 5.14 7.39 -19.13
C SER A 190 6.45 7.44 -19.92
N LEU A 191 6.50 6.87 -21.13
CA LEU A 191 7.68 6.95 -21.99
C LEU A 191 8.01 8.39 -22.38
N PHE A 192 6.99 9.20 -22.68
CA PHE A 192 7.18 10.63 -22.96
C PHE A 192 7.86 11.35 -21.79
N ILE A 193 7.38 11.15 -20.56
CA ILE A 193 7.95 11.79 -19.38
C ILE A 193 9.39 11.33 -19.13
N LEU A 194 9.66 10.02 -19.28
CA LEU A 194 11.01 9.47 -19.14
C LEU A 194 11.96 10.01 -20.22
N ALA A 195 11.51 10.07 -21.47
CA ALA A 195 12.31 10.61 -22.58
C ALA A 195 12.59 12.10 -22.42
N ALA A 196 11.60 12.88 -21.94
CA ALA A 196 11.79 14.30 -21.65
C ALA A 196 12.76 14.53 -20.49
N SER A 197 12.68 13.69 -19.45
CA SER A 197 13.66 13.68 -18.35
C SER A 197 15.07 13.37 -18.86
N ALA A 198 15.21 12.34 -19.71
CA ALA A 198 16.49 11.97 -20.30
C ALA A 198 17.05 13.07 -21.21
N ALA A 199 16.19 13.75 -21.99
CA ALA A 199 16.58 14.87 -22.82
C ALA A 199 17.11 16.04 -21.99
N GLY A 200 16.45 16.37 -20.87
CA GLY A 200 16.91 17.39 -19.93
C GLY A 200 18.29 17.06 -19.35
N TRP A 201 18.50 15.83 -18.90
CA TRP A 201 19.81 15.35 -18.43
C TRP A 201 20.89 15.48 -19.51
N LEU A 202 20.65 14.88 -20.68
CA LEU A 202 21.63 14.79 -21.76
C LEU A 202 21.97 16.15 -22.38
N PHE A 203 21.10 17.15 -22.22
CA PHE A 203 21.37 18.52 -22.65
C PHE A 203 22.36 19.23 -21.74
N VAL A 204 22.38 18.93 -20.43
CA VAL A 204 23.13 19.70 -19.42
C VAL A 204 24.35 18.97 -18.87
N ALA A 205 24.34 17.64 -18.70
CA ALA A 205 25.38 16.94 -17.95
C ALA A 205 26.31 16.08 -18.83
N PRO A 206 27.33 16.68 -19.48
CA PRO A 206 28.44 15.96 -20.09
C PRO A 206 29.51 15.51 -19.07
N ALA A 207 29.63 16.14 -17.90
CA ALA A 207 30.67 15.88 -16.89
C ALA A 207 30.13 15.59 -15.46
N GLN A 208 30.97 15.01 -14.59
CA GLN A 208 30.59 14.64 -13.21
C GLN A 208 30.32 15.86 -12.30
N ASP A 209 31.07 16.94 -12.46
CA ASP A 209 30.90 18.16 -11.64
C ASP A 209 29.60 18.93 -12.00
N GLU A 210 29.06 18.67 -13.19
CA GLU A 210 27.80 19.25 -13.69
C GLU A 210 26.60 18.35 -13.39
N MET A 211 26.83 17.21 -12.73
CA MET A 211 25.80 16.23 -12.39
C MET A 211 24.57 16.86 -11.71
N PRO A 212 24.70 17.77 -10.70
CA PRO A 212 23.52 18.34 -10.03
C PRO A 212 22.63 19.15 -10.98
N TRP A 213 23.26 19.92 -11.89
CA TRP A 213 22.56 20.68 -12.93
C TRP A 213 21.84 19.75 -13.91
N GLY A 214 22.47 18.63 -14.28
CA GLY A 214 21.85 17.56 -15.06
C GLY A 214 20.60 17.00 -14.39
N ILE A 215 20.66 16.70 -13.09
CA ILE A 215 19.51 16.19 -12.32
C ILE A 215 18.37 17.21 -12.33
N TRP A 216 18.67 18.49 -12.11
CA TRP A 216 17.65 19.55 -12.12
C TRP A 216 17.03 19.73 -13.51
N ALA A 217 17.84 19.69 -14.56
CA ALA A 217 17.35 19.74 -15.93
C ALA A 217 16.46 18.54 -16.29
N ALA A 218 16.82 17.34 -15.81
CA ALA A 218 16.00 16.14 -15.94
C ALA A 218 14.65 16.29 -15.21
N CYS A 219 14.66 16.80 -13.98
CA CYS A 219 13.45 17.08 -13.21
C CYS A 219 12.56 18.11 -13.92
N ALA A 220 13.15 19.19 -14.43
CA ALA A 220 12.44 20.21 -15.21
C ALA A 220 11.81 19.60 -16.47
N GLY A 221 12.55 18.77 -17.22
CA GLY A 221 12.04 18.05 -18.38
C GLY A 221 10.85 17.16 -18.04
N ALA A 222 10.93 16.39 -16.95
CA ALA A 222 9.85 15.54 -16.48
C ALA A 222 8.59 16.34 -16.05
N LEU A 223 8.78 17.47 -15.36
CA LEU A 223 7.67 18.32 -14.89
C LEU A 223 7.01 19.09 -16.04
N LEU A 224 7.78 19.56 -17.02
CA LEU A 224 7.24 20.15 -18.24
C LEU A 224 6.45 19.13 -19.06
N ALA A 225 6.96 17.91 -19.20
CA ALA A 225 6.22 16.82 -19.84
C ALA A 225 4.94 16.48 -19.08
N LEU A 226 4.98 16.43 -17.75
CA LEU A 226 3.80 16.24 -16.93
C LEU A 226 2.76 17.36 -17.14
N CYS A 227 3.21 18.61 -17.20
CA CYS A 227 2.35 19.77 -17.48
C CYS A 227 1.69 19.64 -18.86
N ALA A 228 2.45 19.27 -19.89
CA ALA A 228 1.93 19.01 -21.23
C ALA A 228 0.90 17.86 -21.23
N CYS A 229 1.18 16.78 -20.50
CA CYS A 229 0.21 15.70 -20.30
C CYS A 229 -1.07 16.20 -19.63
N HIS A 230 -0.96 16.99 -18.56
CA HIS A 230 -2.10 17.56 -17.86
C HIS A 230 -2.96 18.44 -18.77
N MET A 231 -2.34 19.34 -19.55
CA MET A 231 -3.02 20.19 -20.53
C MET A 231 -3.71 19.37 -21.62
N ALA A 232 -3.07 18.30 -22.10
CA ALA A 232 -3.62 17.38 -23.09
C ALA A 232 -4.67 16.38 -22.51
N ARG A 233 -4.93 16.43 -21.20
CA ARG A 233 -5.75 15.46 -20.46
C ARG A 233 -5.26 14.02 -20.67
N LEU A 234 -3.95 13.85 -20.64
CA LEU A 234 -3.23 12.58 -20.67
C LEU A 234 -2.70 12.25 -19.27
N GLY A 235 -2.75 10.97 -18.91
CA GLY A 235 -2.29 10.49 -17.61
C GLY A 235 -3.34 10.62 -16.50
N GLY A 236 -3.01 10.10 -15.32
CA GLY A 236 -3.88 10.07 -14.14
C GLY A 236 -3.14 10.50 -12.87
N THR A 237 -3.87 10.60 -11.77
CA THR A 237 -3.35 11.05 -10.46
C THR A 237 -2.11 10.28 -10.01
N ARG A 238 -2.08 8.96 -10.25
CA ARG A 238 -0.92 8.11 -9.94
C ARG A 238 0.35 8.54 -10.67
N LEU A 239 0.25 8.80 -11.98
CA LEU A 239 1.42 9.21 -12.78
C LEU A 239 1.90 10.59 -12.36
N ALA A 240 0.99 11.52 -12.10
CA ALA A 240 1.33 12.86 -11.63
C ALA A 240 2.02 12.85 -10.26
N MET A 241 1.52 12.08 -9.30
CA MET A 241 2.13 12.00 -7.98
C MET A 241 3.47 11.28 -7.99
N LEU A 242 3.62 10.26 -8.85
CA LEU A 242 4.91 9.60 -9.09
C LEU A 242 5.96 10.60 -9.59
N THR A 243 5.64 11.37 -10.62
CA THR A 243 6.60 12.28 -11.24
C THR A 243 6.94 13.45 -10.33
N ILE A 244 5.95 14.04 -9.66
CA ILE A 244 6.16 15.12 -8.69
C ILE A 244 7.02 14.65 -7.52
N SER A 245 6.69 13.51 -6.90
CA SER A 245 7.47 12.99 -5.77
C SER A 245 8.89 12.63 -6.17
N ALA A 246 9.09 11.95 -7.30
CA ALA A 246 10.42 11.64 -7.81
C ALA A 246 11.23 12.92 -8.11
N ALA A 247 10.64 13.91 -8.78
CA ALA A 247 11.32 15.16 -9.12
C ALA A 247 11.73 15.96 -7.87
N ILE A 248 10.86 16.02 -6.84
CA ILE A 248 11.20 16.67 -5.56
C ILE A 248 12.38 15.95 -4.90
N LEU A 249 12.34 14.61 -4.84
CA LEU A 249 13.40 13.83 -4.22
C LEU A 249 14.73 14.00 -4.95
N PHE A 250 14.74 13.89 -6.28
CA PHE A 250 15.93 14.10 -7.09
C PHE A 250 16.47 15.54 -6.99
N ALA A 251 15.60 16.55 -6.95
CA ALA A 251 16.02 17.95 -6.76
C ALA A 251 16.69 18.17 -5.40
N VAL A 252 16.15 17.58 -4.32
CA VAL A 252 16.78 17.60 -2.98
C VAL A 252 18.11 16.85 -3.00
N GLY A 253 18.19 15.72 -3.68
CA GLY A 253 19.44 14.97 -3.82
C GLY A 253 20.53 15.77 -4.55
N ALA A 254 20.18 16.44 -5.64
CA ALA A 254 21.09 17.31 -6.38
C ALA A 254 21.54 18.53 -5.56
N ALA A 255 20.63 19.13 -4.79
CA ALA A 255 21.04 20.19 -3.85
C ALA A 255 21.99 19.65 -2.77
N GLY A 256 21.69 18.47 -2.23
CA GLY A 256 22.49 17.81 -1.20
C GLY A 256 23.88 17.38 -1.65
N SER A 257 24.14 17.22 -2.96
CA SER A 257 25.47 16.86 -3.44
C SER A 257 26.51 17.98 -3.30
N TYR A 258 26.10 19.21 -3.00
CA TYR A 258 27.01 20.30 -2.63
C TYR A 258 27.42 20.28 -1.14
N LEU A 259 26.86 19.36 -0.35
CA LEU A 259 27.31 19.17 1.02
C LEU A 259 28.66 18.44 1.03
N PRO A 260 29.50 18.69 2.06
CA PRO A 260 30.84 18.14 2.11
C PRO A 260 30.87 16.60 2.11
N GLY A 261 29.81 15.93 2.56
CA GLY A 261 29.82 14.48 2.76
C GLY A 261 30.67 14.05 3.95
N ALA A 262 30.41 12.84 4.47
CA ALA A 262 31.16 12.32 5.62
C ALA A 262 32.65 12.03 5.34
N GLN A 263 33.03 11.91 4.06
CA GLN A 263 34.34 11.45 3.61
C GLN A 263 35.34 12.59 3.37
N SER A 264 34.88 13.84 3.36
CA SER A 264 35.72 15.02 3.12
C SER A 264 36.33 15.60 4.39
N ALA A 265 36.13 14.96 5.54
CA ALA A 265 36.62 15.41 6.84
C ALA A 265 38.15 15.66 6.87
N GLY A 266 38.92 14.98 6.01
CA GLY A 266 40.37 15.16 5.86
C GLY A 266 40.80 16.04 4.67
N LEU A 267 39.86 16.57 3.88
CA LEU A 267 40.12 17.26 2.61
C LEU A 267 39.90 18.77 2.66
N ALA A 268 39.85 19.40 3.84
CA ALA A 268 39.68 20.84 3.98
C ALA A 268 40.79 21.61 3.23
N GLY A 269 40.50 22.07 2.01
CA GLY A 269 41.44 22.74 1.12
C GLY A 269 40.95 22.82 -0.33
N PRO A 270 41.72 23.44 -1.25
CA PRO A 270 41.37 23.62 -2.67
C PRO A 270 41.26 22.31 -3.48
N THR A 271 41.44 21.16 -2.83
CA THR A 271 41.33 19.81 -3.41
C THR A 271 40.05 19.08 -2.98
N ALA A 272 39.16 19.71 -2.21
CA ALA A 272 37.86 19.13 -1.87
C ALA A 272 37.00 19.03 -3.13
N PRO A 273 36.36 17.87 -3.40
CA PRO A 273 35.45 17.76 -4.53
C PRO A 273 34.28 18.73 -4.38
N GLU A 274 34.02 19.53 -5.42
CA GLU A 274 32.92 20.51 -5.43
C GLU A 274 31.54 19.81 -5.37
N VAL A 275 31.48 18.56 -5.82
CA VAL A 275 30.27 17.72 -5.83
C VAL A 275 30.54 16.36 -5.20
N VAL A 276 29.73 15.99 -4.21
CA VAL A 276 29.79 14.70 -3.51
C VAL A 276 28.48 13.94 -3.72
N PRO A 277 28.41 13.01 -4.70
CA PRO A 277 27.20 12.26 -5.04
C PRO A 277 26.57 11.52 -3.86
N ALA A 278 27.39 10.93 -2.98
CA ALA A 278 26.93 10.18 -1.82
C ALA A 278 26.23 11.09 -0.78
N ALA A 279 26.63 12.36 -0.67
CA ALA A 279 25.99 13.33 0.22
C ALA A 279 24.59 13.70 -0.31
N GLY A 280 24.49 13.89 -1.63
CA GLY A 280 23.22 14.10 -2.32
C GLY A 280 22.27 12.91 -2.17
N ALA A 281 22.79 11.69 -2.37
CA ALA A 281 22.01 10.48 -2.17
C ALA A 281 21.49 10.36 -0.73
N ALA A 282 22.31 10.66 0.29
CA ALA A 282 21.85 10.66 1.68
C ALA A 282 20.74 11.70 1.96
N CYS A 283 20.84 12.90 1.39
CA CYS A 283 19.79 13.91 1.50
C CYS A 283 18.48 13.48 0.84
N LEU A 284 18.57 12.83 -0.33
CA LEU A 284 17.42 12.27 -1.02
C LEU A 284 16.74 11.19 -0.17
N LEU A 285 17.52 10.26 0.40
CA LEU A 285 16.98 9.19 1.26
C LEU A 285 16.32 9.75 2.53
N LEU A 286 16.88 10.83 3.10
CA LEU A 286 16.24 11.54 4.21
C LEU A 286 14.90 12.17 3.80
N ALA A 287 14.88 12.88 2.67
CA ALA A 287 13.66 13.48 2.14
C ALA A 287 12.62 12.41 1.79
N MET A 288 13.05 11.25 1.29
CA MET A 288 12.20 10.10 1.01
C MET A 288 11.49 9.61 2.27
N VAL A 289 12.20 9.47 3.39
CA VAL A 289 11.58 9.08 4.67
C VAL A 289 10.54 10.11 5.10
N PHE A 290 10.83 11.40 4.96
CA PHE A 290 9.86 12.47 5.30
C PHE A 290 8.62 12.44 4.39
N VAL A 291 8.80 12.26 3.09
CA VAL A 291 7.70 12.14 2.11
C VAL A 291 6.84 10.92 2.42
N LEU A 292 7.45 9.75 2.70
CA LEU A 292 6.72 8.52 3.02
C LEU A 292 5.96 8.64 4.35
N ALA A 293 6.57 9.23 5.39
CA ALA A 293 5.92 9.44 6.68
C ALA A 293 4.65 10.32 6.55
N ASN A 294 4.63 11.25 5.60
CA ASN A 294 3.50 12.15 5.35
C ASN A 294 2.61 11.73 4.17
N ALA A 295 2.92 10.62 3.48
CA ALA A 295 2.30 10.26 2.21
C ALA A 295 0.79 10.03 2.32
N ALA A 296 0.33 9.38 3.40
CA ALA A 296 -1.10 9.14 3.63
C ALA A 296 -1.87 10.45 3.84
N SER A 297 -1.38 11.34 4.72
CA SER A 297 -1.99 12.65 4.97
C SER A 297 -2.00 13.53 3.72
N LEU A 298 -0.87 13.57 2.99
CA LEU A 298 -0.78 14.32 1.75
C LEU A 298 -1.80 13.81 0.72
N SER A 299 -1.94 12.49 0.60
CA SER A 299 -2.86 11.87 -0.37
C SER A 299 -4.33 12.13 -0.04
N THR A 300 -4.72 12.08 1.24
CA THR A 300 -6.10 12.38 1.67
C THR A 300 -6.43 13.86 1.51
N HIS A 301 -5.50 14.75 1.85
CA HIS A 301 -5.66 16.19 1.66
C HIS A 301 -5.75 16.56 0.17
N LEU A 302 -4.88 16.02 -0.69
CA LEU A 302 -4.90 16.26 -2.13
C LEU A 302 -6.19 15.74 -2.80
N ALA A 303 -6.77 14.66 -2.28
CA ALA A 303 -8.06 14.16 -2.74
C ALA A 303 -9.27 14.95 -2.20
N GLY A 304 -9.05 15.88 -1.26
CA GLY A 304 -10.09 16.65 -0.61
C GLY A 304 -11.03 15.77 0.23
N LEU A 305 -10.51 14.70 0.83
CA LEU A 305 -11.23 13.93 1.84
C LEU A 305 -11.26 14.74 3.13
N LYS A 306 -12.46 14.98 3.65
CA LYS A 306 -12.62 15.67 4.93
C LYS A 306 -12.56 14.67 6.07
N VAL A 307 -11.80 15.00 7.11
CA VAL A 307 -11.86 14.26 8.36
C VAL A 307 -13.23 14.51 9.00
N PRO A 308 -13.99 13.47 9.40
CA PRO A 308 -15.25 13.65 10.10
C PRO A 308 -15.06 14.52 11.34
N GLN A 309 -15.88 15.56 11.49
CA GLN A 309 -15.82 16.40 12.68
C GLN A 309 -16.53 15.68 13.82
N LEU A 310 -15.79 15.45 14.91
CA LEU A 310 -16.39 15.03 16.17
C LEU A 310 -17.03 16.27 16.81
N PRO A 311 -18.31 16.19 17.23
CA PRO A 311 -18.99 17.32 17.80
C PRO A 311 -18.35 17.65 19.15
N THR A 312 -18.09 18.92 19.39
CA THR A 312 -17.63 19.37 20.72
C THR A 312 -18.77 19.26 21.73
N ALA A 313 -18.46 19.17 23.02
CA ALA A 313 -19.47 19.00 24.06
C ALA A 313 -20.51 20.14 24.00
N GLY A 314 -21.79 19.79 23.84
CA GLY A 314 -22.90 20.74 23.68
C GLY A 314 -23.22 21.14 22.23
N GLN A 315 -22.45 20.68 21.25
CA GLN A 315 -22.74 20.85 19.83
C GLN A 315 -23.69 19.75 19.32
N SER A 316 -24.52 20.08 18.34
CA SER A 316 -25.48 19.14 17.76
C SER A 316 -24.77 18.02 16.98
N LEU A 317 -25.24 16.77 17.17
CA LEU A 317 -24.68 15.57 16.52
C LEU A 317 -24.82 15.58 14.98
N ASN A 318 -25.75 16.39 14.46
CA ASN A 318 -25.96 16.57 13.02
C ASN A 318 -24.73 17.11 12.27
N VAL A 319 -23.75 17.68 12.98
CA VAL A 319 -22.47 18.12 12.39
C VAL A 319 -21.63 16.91 11.96
N SER A 320 -21.78 15.77 12.63
CA SER A 320 -21.12 14.51 12.25
C SER A 320 -21.85 13.75 11.15
N ASP A 321 -23.13 14.06 10.92
CA ASP A 321 -23.96 13.44 9.88
C ASP A 321 -23.75 14.06 8.48
N SER A 322 -22.82 15.02 8.33
CA SER A 322 -22.55 15.63 7.04
C SER A 322 -21.90 14.61 6.09
N VAL A 323 -22.70 13.99 5.23
CA VAL A 323 -22.21 13.05 4.21
C VAL A 323 -21.57 13.86 3.08
N GLN A 324 -20.30 13.62 2.83
CA GLN A 324 -19.61 14.17 1.67
C GLN A 324 -20.05 13.41 0.42
N SER A 325 -20.50 14.10 -0.63
CA SER A 325 -20.74 13.45 -1.93
C SER A 325 -19.41 13.01 -2.56
N ASP A 326 -19.44 11.91 -3.32
CA ASP A 326 -18.29 11.36 -4.04
C ASP A 326 -17.13 10.84 -3.15
N VAL A 327 -17.40 10.39 -1.91
CA VAL A 327 -16.36 9.83 -1.02
C VAL A 327 -15.57 8.74 -1.71
N ASP A 328 -16.23 7.80 -2.39
CA ASP A 328 -15.57 6.67 -3.05
C ASP A 328 -14.62 7.11 -4.16
N ALA A 329 -15.04 8.07 -4.98
CA ALA A 329 -14.20 8.61 -6.06
C ALA A 329 -13.00 9.42 -5.53
N ARG A 330 -13.16 10.09 -4.37
CA ARG A 330 -12.06 10.79 -3.69
C ARG A 330 -11.12 9.81 -3.00
N ALA A 331 -11.64 8.76 -2.34
CA ALA A 331 -10.86 7.69 -1.74
C ALA A 331 -10.05 6.93 -2.80
N GLN A 332 -10.63 6.67 -3.97
CA GLN A 332 -9.90 6.09 -5.09
C GLN A 332 -8.76 7.02 -5.57
N ARG A 333 -9.03 8.32 -5.71
CA ARG A 333 -8.00 9.32 -6.08
C ARG A 333 -6.88 9.42 -5.03
N ALA A 334 -7.21 9.42 -3.75
CA ALA A 334 -6.25 9.41 -2.65
C ALA A 334 -5.37 8.16 -2.72
N GLY A 335 -5.97 6.99 -2.94
CA GLY A 335 -5.22 5.74 -3.06
C GLY A 335 -4.30 5.71 -4.28
N LEU A 336 -4.73 6.24 -5.42
CA LEU A 336 -3.88 6.38 -6.61
C LEU A 336 -2.75 7.39 -6.39
N ALA A 337 -3.01 8.49 -5.68
CA ALA A 337 -1.99 9.47 -5.29
C ALA A 337 -0.93 8.82 -4.38
N TYR A 338 -1.38 8.06 -3.39
CA TYR A 338 -0.52 7.32 -2.47
C TYR A 338 0.37 6.30 -3.19
N GLU A 339 -0.20 5.50 -4.09
CA GLU A 339 0.57 4.60 -4.97
C GLU A 339 1.62 5.37 -5.77
N GLY A 340 1.25 6.52 -6.35
CA GLY A 340 2.17 7.38 -7.07
C GLY A 340 3.36 7.81 -6.22
N ILE A 341 3.12 8.31 -5.00
CA ILE A 341 4.17 8.73 -4.07
C ILE A 341 5.11 7.55 -3.75
N CYS A 342 4.57 6.36 -3.46
CA CYS A 342 5.39 5.18 -3.15
C CYS A 342 6.26 4.76 -4.34
N ILE A 343 5.71 4.78 -5.55
CA ILE A 343 6.48 4.44 -6.76
C ILE A 343 7.55 5.51 -7.02
N GLY A 344 7.22 6.79 -6.92
CA GLY A 344 8.18 7.88 -7.11
C GLY A 344 9.32 7.82 -6.10
N ALA A 345 9.00 7.49 -4.84
CA ALA A 345 9.98 7.24 -3.79
C ALA A 345 10.90 6.05 -4.11
N ALA A 346 10.37 4.94 -4.64
CA ALA A 346 11.18 3.80 -5.06
C ALA A 346 12.07 4.12 -6.29
N ILE A 347 11.52 4.82 -7.29
CA ILE A 347 12.26 5.24 -8.50
C ILE A 347 13.42 6.16 -8.14
N ALA A 348 13.25 7.06 -7.17
CA ALA A 348 14.32 7.94 -6.70
C ALA A 348 15.28 7.25 -5.73
N GLY A 349 14.74 6.48 -4.77
CA GLY A 349 15.50 5.86 -3.69
C GLY A 349 16.43 4.73 -4.15
N ILE A 350 16.01 3.88 -5.10
CA ILE A 350 16.82 2.74 -5.56
C ILE A 350 18.15 3.20 -6.19
N PRO A 351 18.17 4.14 -7.17
CA PRO A 351 19.42 4.69 -7.69
C PRO A 351 20.27 5.36 -6.60
N SER A 352 19.66 6.10 -5.67
CA SER A 352 20.40 6.73 -4.57
C SER A 352 21.08 5.71 -3.66
N LEU A 353 20.45 4.57 -3.38
CA LEU A 353 21.06 3.48 -2.63
C LEU A 353 22.26 2.89 -3.37
N MET A 354 22.20 2.78 -4.70
CA MET A 354 23.34 2.36 -5.51
C MET A 354 24.48 3.38 -5.46
N VAL A 355 24.18 4.69 -5.49
CA VAL A 355 25.18 5.76 -5.33
C VAL A 355 25.84 5.69 -3.95
N VAL A 356 25.06 5.47 -2.88
CA VAL A 356 25.61 5.27 -1.52
C VAL A 356 26.51 4.04 -1.47
N ALA A 357 26.09 2.91 -2.04
CA ALA A 357 26.91 1.69 -2.11
C ALA A 357 28.17 1.87 -2.99
N GLY A 358 28.09 2.76 -3.98
CA GLY A 358 29.16 3.16 -4.89
C GLY A 358 30.15 4.18 -4.31
N MET A 359 29.93 4.65 -3.08
CA MET A 359 30.77 5.69 -2.49
C MET A 359 32.25 5.29 -2.41
N PRO A 360 33.20 6.25 -2.48
CA PRO A 360 34.62 5.95 -2.31
C PRO A 360 34.88 5.37 -0.92
N LEU A 361 35.81 4.42 -0.85
CA LEU A 361 36.22 3.79 0.39
C LEU A 361 37.70 4.08 0.62
N SER A 362 37.98 4.81 1.68
CA SER A 362 39.34 5.06 2.15
C SER A 362 39.45 4.64 3.61
N ARG A 363 40.67 4.34 4.04
CA ARG A 363 40.94 3.91 5.41
C ARG A 363 40.64 5.01 6.43
N SER A 364 40.88 6.27 6.08
CA SER A 364 40.51 7.45 6.87
C SER A 364 39.01 7.55 7.10
N ASP A 365 38.22 7.04 6.15
CA ASP A 365 36.77 7.24 6.09
C ASP A 365 35.99 5.94 6.28
N ALA A 366 36.66 4.89 6.79
CA ALA A 366 36.05 3.58 7.03
C ALA A 366 34.89 3.63 8.05
N VAL A 367 34.83 4.67 8.89
CA VAL A 367 33.71 4.93 9.80
C VAL A 367 32.52 5.55 9.05
N ALA A 368 32.76 6.40 8.05
CA ALA A 368 31.70 6.95 7.21
C ALA A 368 30.97 5.84 6.43
N ALA A 369 31.72 4.84 5.94
CA ALA A 369 31.17 3.66 5.29
C ALA A 369 30.26 2.82 6.22
N LEU A 370 30.61 2.71 7.50
CA LEU A 370 29.77 2.06 8.50
C LEU A 370 28.46 2.84 8.71
N PHE A 371 28.51 4.17 8.80
CA PHE A 371 27.31 5.00 8.91
C PHE A 371 26.42 4.92 7.65
N ALA A 372 27.02 4.84 6.46
CA ALA A 372 26.29 4.59 5.22
C ALA A 372 25.59 3.22 5.22
N GLN A 373 26.25 2.17 5.70
CA GLN A 373 25.62 0.85 5.84
C GLN A 373 24.47 0.88 6.85
N LEU A 374 24.64 1.56 7.98
CA LEU A 374 23.59 1.73 8.98
C LEU A 374 22.40 2.52 8.43
N LEU A 375 22.63 3.55 7.60
CA LEU A 375 21.57 4.28 6.91
C LEU A 375 20.77 3.35 5.99
N CYS A 376 21.46 2.55 5.18
CA CYS A 376 20.83 1.56 4.31
C CYS A 376 20.03 0.52 5.13
N LEU A 377 20.57 0.05 6.25
CA LEU A 377 19.88 -0.88 7.15
C LEU A 377 18.63 -0.26 7.80
N ALA A 378 18.74 0.97 8.30
CA ALA A 378 17.62 1.70 8.90
C ALA A 378 16.51 1.92 7.86
N LEU A 379 16.88 2.30 6.62
CA LEU A 379 15.91 2.46 5.54
C LEU A 379 15.26 1.14 5.13
N ALA A 380 16.02 0.04 5.08
CA ALA A 380 15.49 -1.29 4.79
C ALA A 380 14.46 -1.70 5.86
N GLY A 381 14.78 -1.51 7.14
CA GLY A 381 13.87 -1.77 8.25
C GLY A 381 12.61 -0.91 8.20
N ALA A 382 12.74 0.39 7.94
CA ALA A 382 11.61 1.29 7.80
C ALA A 382 10.70 0.87 6.64
N THR A 383 11.26 0.67 5.44
CA THR A 383 10.49 0.39 4.22
C THR A 383 9.86 -1.00 4.19
N VAL A 384 10.52 -2.03 4.75
CA VAL A 384 9.96 -3.39 4.81
C VAL A 384 8.80 -3.48 5.80
N LEU A 385 8.93 -2.85 6.98
CA LEU A 385 7.86 -2.85 7.97
C LEU A 385 6.68 -1.99 7.50
N HIS A 386 6.98 -0.89 6.81
CA HIS A 386 5.97 -0.07 6.17
C HIS A 386 5.23 -0.82 5.05
N SER A 387 5.94 -1.61 4.22
CA SER A 387 5.34 -2.31 3.08
C SER A 387 4.29 -3.35 3.48
N VAL A 388 4.48 -4.02 4.61
CA VAL A 388 3.59 -5.07 5.14
C VAL A 388 2.25 -4.50 5.63
N ARG A 389 2.19 -3.20 5.98
CA ARG A 389 0.96 -2.56 6.47
C ARG A 389 0.02 -2.09 5.36
N HIS A 390 0.48 -2.06 4.11
CA HIS A 390 -0.31 -1.49 3.03
C HIS A 390 -1.28 -2.50 2.42
N ALA A 391 -2.57 -2.19 2.50
CA ALA A 391 -3.61 -2.93 1.80
C ALA A 391 -3.48 -2.87 0.26
N ARG A 392 -2.75 -1.87 -0.27
CA ARG A 392 -2.53 -1.70 -1.71
C ARG A 392 -1.28 -2.42 -2.18
N VAL A 393 -1.47 -3.40 -3.06
CA VAL A 393 -0.43 -4.25 -3.64
C VAL A 393 0.68 -3.42 -4.31
N VAL A 394 0.34 -2.42 -5.11
CA VAL A 394 1.33 -1.61 -5.85
C VAL A 394 2.28 -0.86 -4.90
N SER A 395 1.75 -0.23 -3.85
CA SER A 395 2.56 0.45 -2.84
C SER A 395 3.44 -0.54 -2.07
N SER A 396 2.88 -1.70 -1.70
CA SER A 396 3.62 -2.75 -1.00
C SER A 396 4.79 -3.27 -1.84
N TRP A 397 4.60 -3.50 -3.14
CA TRP A 397 5.68 -3.89 -4.05
C TRP A 397 6.75 -2.80 -4.18
N ALA A 398 6.36 -1.53 -4.40
CA ALA A 398 7.32 -0.44 -4.54
C ALA A 398 8.20 -0.25 -3.29
N LEU A 399 7.61 -0.37 -2.11
CA LEU A 399 8.35 -0.26 -0.85
C LEU A 399 9.19 -1.50 -0.57
N SER A 400 8.70 -2.70 -0.91
CA SER A 400 9.45 -3.95 -0.74
C SER A 400 10.66 -4.01 -1.67
N THR A 401 10.55 -3.54 -2.92
CA THR A 401 11.70 -3.45 -3.84
C THR A 401 12.72 -2.42 -3.34
N CYS A 402 12.27 -1.31 -2.75
CA CYS A 402 13.16 -0.35 -2.11
C CYS A 402 13.87 -0.97 -0.88
N ALA A 403 13.16 -1.71 -0.04
CA ALA A 403 13.73 -2.41 1.11
C ALA A 403 14.79 -3.44 0.69
N LEU A 404 14.51 -4.21 -0.37
CA LEU A 404 15.47 -5.14 -0.97
C LEU A 404 16.70 -4.40 -1.48
N ALA A 405 16.53 -3.31 -2.21
CA ALA A 405 17.65 -2.48 -2.70
C ALA A 405 18.48 -1.89 -1.53
N ALA A 406 17.84 -1.53 -0.43
CA ALA A 406 18.51 -0.97 0.74
C ALA A 406 19.31 -2.05 1.48
N GLY A 407 18.73 -3.24 1.66
CA GLY A 407 19.43 -4.40 2.21
C GLY A 407 20.62 -4.83 1.35
N THR A 408 20.47 -4.88 0.03
CA THR A 408 21.57 -5.23 -0.88
C THR A 408 22.66 -4.15 -0.90
N ALA A 409 22.31 -2.86 -0.93
CA ALA A 409 23.27 -1.76 -0.83
C ALA A 409 24.11 -1.85 0.46
N ALA A 410 23.47 -2.17 1.60
CA ALA A 410 24.16 -2.38 2.87
C ALA A 410 25.17 -3.54 2.80
N VAL A 411 24.84 -4.65 2.13
CA VAL A 411 25.73 -5.80 1.96
C VAL A 411 26.85 -5.52 0.96
N VAL A 412 26.56 -4.79 -0.13
CA VAL A 412 27.55 -4.40 -1.15
C VAL A 412 28.65 -3.53 -0.53
N LEU A 413 28.31 -2.61 0.38
CA LEU A 413 29.29 -1.81 1.11
C LEU A 413 30.31 -2.67 1.87
N VAL A 414 29.86 -3.76 2.51
CA VAL A 414 30.75 -4.71 3.20
C VAL A 414 31.68 -5.42 2.22
N GLY A 415 31.12 -5.94 1.12
CA GLY A 415 31.88 -6.65 0.10
C GLY A 415 32.97 -5.77 -0.51
N ARG A 416 32.63 -4.54 -0.88
CA ARG A 416 33.61 -3.55 -1.36
C ARG A 416 34.62 -3.17 -0.28
N GLY A 417 34.19 -3.05 0.98
CA GLY A 417 35.09 -2.80 2.11
C GLY A 417 36.20 -3.86 2.23
N TRP A 418 35.88 -5.13 2.03
CA TRP A 418 36.89 -6.20 2.00
C TRP A 418 37.78 -6.17 0.76
N GLN A 419 37.29 -5.66 -0.37
CA GLN A 419 38.12 -5.51 -1.57
C GLN A 419 39.15 -4.37 -1.41
N GLU A 420 38.73 -3.24 -0.86
CA GLU A 420 39.53 -2.02 -0.82
C GLU A 420 40.35 -1.86 0.48
N LEU A 421 39.93 -2.48 1.60
CA LEU A 421 40.48 -2.20 2.94
C LEU A 421 40.99 -3.44 3.69
N ALA A 422 41.17 -4.60 3.04
CA ALA A 422 41.48 -5.87 3.71
C ALA A 422 42.78 -5.87 4.55
N HIS A 423 43.82 -5.13 4.14
CA HIS A 423 45.15 -5.26 4.72
C HIS A 423 45.80 -3.91 5.07
N PRO A 424 45.87 -3.55 6.37
CA PRO A 424 45.18 -4.13 7.53
C PRO A 424 43.73 -3.65 7.68
N ALA A 425 42.80 -4.58 7.87
CA ALA A 425 41.38 -4.32 8.06
C ALA A 425 41.09 -3.37 9.25
N PRO A 426 40.39 -2.24 9.05
CA PRO A 426 39.95 -1.40 10.14
C PRO A 426 38.88 -2.10 10.98
N TRP A 427 38.75 -1.74 12.27
CA TRP A 427 37.75 -2.33 13.17
C TRP A 427 36.31 -2.17 12.64
N SER A 428 36.02 -1.08 11.93
CA SER A 428 34.70 -0.81 11.37
C SER A 428 34.30 -1.87 10.34
N LEU A 429 35.25 -2.39 9.56
CA LEU A 429 34.98 -3.43 8.56
C LEU A 429 34.48 -4.73 9.20
N TRP A 430 34.97 -5.07 10.39
CA TRP A 430 34.48 -6.23 11.15
C TRP A 430 33.05 -6.03 11.63
N VAL A 431 32.72 -4.85 12.16
CA VAL A 431 31.34 -4.51 12.56
C VAL A 431 30.41 -4.54 11.35
N MET A 432 30.84 -3.94 10.24
CA MET A 432 30.12 -3.96 8.96
C MET A 432 29.86 -5.40 8.49
N SER A 433 30.82 -6.30 8.67
CA SER A 433 30.71 -7.72 8.31
C SER A 433 29.69 -8.48 9.14
N VAL A 434 29.67 -8.26 10.45
CA VAL A 434 28.66 -8.86 11.34
C VAL A 434 27.26 -8.39 10.94
N LEU A 435 27.10 -7.08 10.71
CA LEU A 435 25.82 -6.51 10.25
C LEU A 435 25.42 -7.07 8.87
N GLY A 436 26.36 -7.13 7.93
CA GLY A 436 26.14 -7.69 6.59
C GLY A 436 25.68 -9.14 6.64
N PHE A 437 26.32 -9.96 7.48
CA PHE A 437 25.93 -11.35 7.69
C PHE A 437 24.51 -11.47 8.25
N ILE A 438 24.15 -10.66 9.26
CA ILE A 438 22.80 -10.64 9.83
C ILE A 438 21.77 -10.26 8.76
N ILE A 439 22.05 -9.25 7.93
CA ILE A 439 21.15 -8.83 6.84
C ILE A 439 20.94 -9.97 5.84
N VAL A 440 22.02 -10.60 5.37
CA VAL A 440 21.92 -11.73 4.43
C VAL A 440 21.15 -12.90 5.04
N ALA A 441 21.42 -13.25 6.30
CA ALA A 441 20.72 -14.32 7.00
C ALA A 441 19.21 -14.01 7.16
N ALA A 442 18.87 -12.77 7.50
CA ALA A 442 17.48 -12.33 7.59
C ALA A 442 16.77 -12.42 6.23
N MET A 443 17.38 -11.91 5.16
CA MET A 443 16.81 -11.97 3.81
C MET A 443 16.63 -13.42 3.34
N ALA A 444 17.67 -14.26 3.47
CA ALA A 444 17.66 -15.65 3.01
C ALA A 444 16.69 -16.54 3.81
N SER A 445 16.48 -16.24 5.09
CA SER A 445 15.56 -17.00 5.95
C SER A 445 14.09 -16.63 5.77
N THR A 446 13.77 -15.51 5.10
CA THR A 446 12.39 -15.00 4.93
C THR A 446 11.36 -16.07 4.51
N PRO A 447 11.62 -16.96 3.53
CA PRO A 447 10.65 -17.99 3.14
C PRO A 447 10.28 -18.97 4.27
N LEU A 448 11.13 -19.12 5.28
CA LEU A 448 10.93 -20.06 6.39
C LEU A 448 9.93 -19.55 7.43
N TRP A 449 9.73 -18.23 7.55
CA TRP A 449 8.95 -17.63 8.63
C TRP A 449 7.92 -16.58 8.19
N SER A 450 7.94 -16.13 6.93
CA SER A 450 7.02 -15.08 6.45
C SER A 450 5.54 -15.43 6.61
N HIS A 451 5.16 -16.69 6.39
CA HIS A 451 3.79 -17.18 6.57
C HIS A 451 3.28 -17.07 8.02
N LYS A 452 4.19 -17.02 9.01
CA LYS A 452 3.83 -16.92 10.43
C LYS A 452 3.52 -15.49 10.85
N ILE A 453 3.93 -14.48 10.07
CA ILE A 453 3.70 -13.06 10.38
C ILE A 453 2.20 -12.75 10.39
N ALA A 454 1.42 -13.36 9.49
CA ALA A 454 -0.03 -13.18 9.43
C ALA A 454 -0.76 -13.68 10.70
N ALA A 455 -0.13 -14.59 11.46
CA ALA A 455 -0.65 -15.14 12.70
C ALA A 455 0.06 -14.56 13.95
N ALA A 456 0.84 -13.48 13.79
CA ALA A 456 1.57 -12.89 14.89
C ALA A 456 0.64 -12.32 15.97
N GLU A 457 0.99 -12.54 17.24
CA GLU A 457 0.25 -11.98 18.37
C GLU A 457 0.28 -10.44 18.36
N PRO A 458 -0.76 -9.76 18.89
CA PRO A 458 -0.80 -8.29 18.94
C PRO A 458 0.42 -7.65 19.61
N THR A 459 1.01 -8.33 20.61
CA THR A 459 2.24 -7.90 21.29
C THR A 459 3.45 -7.88 20.36
N THR A 460 3.55 -8.85 19.45
CA THR A 460 4.63 -8.96 18.46
C THR A 460 4.48 -7.87 17.40
N ILE A 461 3.24 -7.59 16.98
CA ILE A 461 2.93 -6.49 16.05
C ILE A 461 3.36 -5.14 16.66
N ALA A 462 3.06 -4.90 17.94
CA ALA A 462 3.48 -3.68 18.63
C ALA A 462 5.01 -3.53 18.71
N TRP A 463 5.76 -4.64 18.83
CA TRP A 463 7.22 -4.59 18.76
C TRP A 463 7.73 -4.23 17.36
N TYR A 464 7.08 -4.73 16.30
CA TYR A 464 7.40 -4.33 14.93
C TYR A 464 7.09 -2.84 14.67
N GLU A 465 6.00 -2.32 15.23
CA GLU A 465 5.68 -0.87 15.18
C GLU A 465 6.76 -0.01 15.83
N ARG A 466 7.26 -0.44 16.99
CA ARG A 466 8.37 0.24 17.67
C ARG A 466 9.66 0.15 16.87
N ALA A 467 9.96 -1.01 16.29
CA ALA A 467 11.14 -1.22 15.46
C ALA A 467 11.13 -0.32 14.22
N GLU A 468 9.98 -0.19 13.54
CA GLU A 468 9.82 0.74 12.41
C GLU A 468 10.04 2.19 12.86
N THR A 469 9.43 2.60 13.99
CA THR A 469 9.58 3.96 14.51
C THR A 469 11.05 4.28 14.82
N ILE A 470 11.78 3.34 15.42
CA ILE A 470 13.22 3.47 15.68
C ILE A 470 14.00 3.56 14.37
N ALA A 471 13.66 2.73 13.38
CA ALA A 471 14.32 2.72 12.08
C ALA A 471 14.13 4.07 11.34
N VAL A 472 12.90 4.59 11.33
CA VAL A 472 12.57 5.92 10.78
C VAL A 472 13.33 7.03 11.53
N ALA A 473 13.35 6.99 12.86
CA ALA A 473 14.06 7.96 13.67
C ALA A 473 15.59 7.91 13.45
N ALA A 474 16.15 6.72 13.24
CA ALA A 474 17.58 6.53 13.00
C ALA A 474 18.02 7.07 11.63
N CYS A 475 17.15 7.05 10.60
CA CYS A 475 17.47 7.58 9.28
C CYS A 475 17.93 9.05 9.32
N LEU A 476 17.38 9.88 10.22
CA LEU A 476 17.70 11.30 10.30
C LEU A 476 19.16 11.59 10.70
N PRO A 477 19.66 11.18 11.88
CA PRO A 477 21.04 11.41 12.26
C PRO A 477 22.03 10.67 11.35
N LEU A 478 21.67 9.49 10.84
CA LEU A 478 22.52 8.72 9.92
C LEU A 478 22.68 9.42 8.57
N ALA A 479 21.58 9.89 7.97
CA ALA A 479 21.63 10.64 6.72
C ALA A 479 22.35 11.98 6.89
N ALA A 480 22.10 12.70 7.98
CA ALA A 480 22.82 13.94 8.30
C ALA A 480 24.33 13.72 8.43
N HIS A 481 24.75 12.60 9.03
CA HIS A 481 26.15 12.23 9.11
C HIS A 481 26.74 11.93 7.73
N VAL A 482 26.12 11.05 6.94
CA VAL A 482 26.59 10.67 5.60
C VAL A 482 26.65 11.88 4.66
N ALA A 483 25.68 12.79 4.76
CA ALA A 483 25.66 14.05 4.03
C ALA A 483 26.75 15.04 4.47
N GLY A 484 27.39 14.84 5.63
CA GLY A 484 28.45 15.70 6.14
C GLY A 484 27.96 16.93 6.89
N LEU A 485 26.69 16.97 7.33
CA LEU A 485 26.12 18.13 8.04
C LEU A 485 26.88 18.46 9.32
N PHE A 486 27.31 17.44 10.09
CA PHE A 486 28.09 17.67 11.31
C PHE A 486 29.49 18.24 11.03
N PHE A 487 30.08 17.93 9.87
CA PHE A 487 31.35 18.54 9.46
C PHE A 487 31.16 19.99 9.07
N LEU A 488 30.09 20.30 8.34
CA LEU A 488 29.73 21.68 8.02
C LEU A 488 29.56 22.52 9.30
N ILE A 489 28.84 22.00 10.29
CA ILE A 489 28.63 22.70 11.58
C ILE A 489 29.96 22.91 12.30
N ARG A 490 30.85 21.91 12.31
CA ARG A 490 32.17 22.04 12.94
C ARG A 490 33.11 23.00 12.22
N GLY A 491 32.97 23.17 10.91
CA GLY A 491 33.78 24.10 10.12
C GLY A 491 33.33 25.56 10.21
N LEU A 492 32.17 25.85 10.84
CA LEU A 492 31.66 27.20 11.07
C LEU A 492 32.19 27.84 12.37
N GLY A 493 32.79 27.06 13.27
CA GLY A 493 33.41 27.53 14.52
C GLY A 493 34.90 27.27 14.50
#